data_AF-A0A0Q6SWG3-F1
#
_entry.id   AF-A0A0Q6SWG3-F1
#
_cell.length_a   1.000
_cell.length_b   1.000
_cell.length_c   1.000
_cell.angle_alpha   90.00
_cell.angle_beta   90.00
_cell.angle_gamma   90.00
#
_symmetry.space_group_name_H-M   'P 1'
#
loop_
_entity.id
_entity.type
_entity.pdbx_description
1 polymer ?
#
loop_
_entity_poly.entity_id
_entity_poly.type
_entity_poly.pdbx_seq_one_letter_code
_entity_poly.pdbx_strand_id
1 'polypeptide(L)'
;MEINTQWRADAFEVMRRTSNLVYLLLTKRPQNIVKLADAAGGLPKNAALGTTVEDQKRADANLPALKVAKIETSPLFTFGSFEPLLGPIIIPPAFMPDWVITGGETDQGGHKARPTKPDWFRSLRDQAAKSNVPFHHKQNGEWVSVSEVAGVGIHFQFEDGATVRRIGKKLSGRTIDGVTHDAFPILSSLSLPCKENGETVTPSQQMAVPHDPTEAMIDAALRVDWECDGDERAAAINVWHAMYAAATEADNA
;
A
#
# COMPACT_ATOMS: atom_id res chain seq x y z
N MET A 1 1.28 -4.72 27.95
CA MET A 1 2.61 -5.09 27.44
C MET A 1 3.23 -3.84 26.86
N GLU A 2 4.35 -3.38 27.41
CA GLU A 2 5.04 -2.18 26.92
C GLU A 2 5.79 -2.55 25.63
N ILE A 3 5.41 -1.92 24.52
CA ILE A 3 6.06 -2.17 23.23
C ILE A 3 7.43 -1.49 23.27
N ASN A 4 8.51 -2.27 23.26
CA ASN A 4 9.87 -1.76 23.15
C ASN A 4 9.95 -0.81 21.93
N THR A 5 10.33 0.44 22.12
CA THR A 5 10.35 1.42 21.01
C THR A 5 11.52 1.24 20.06
N GLN A 6 12.55 0.48 20.47
CA GLN A 6 13.80 0.30 19.74
C GLN A 6 13.61 -0.36 18.36
N TRP A 7 12.65 -1.29 18.24
CA TRP A 7 12.45 -2.03 16.98
C TRP A 7 12.18 -1.12 15.78
N ARG A 8 11.58 0.07 15.99
CA ARG A 8 11.30 1.01 14.90
C ARG A 8 12.57 1.67 14.39
N ALA A 9 13.47 2.04 15.29
CA ALA A 9 14.78 2.55 14.92
C ALA A 9 15.58 1.48 14.16
N ASP A 10 15.53 0.22 14.63
CA ASP A 10 16.21 -0.90 13.97
C ASP A 10 15.62 -1.17 12.58
N ALA A 11 14.29 -1.13 12.44
CA ALA A 11 13.61 -1.26 11.15
C ALA A 11 13.99 -0.11 10.20
N PHE A 12 14.05 1.12 10.69
CA PHE A 12 14.49 2.28 9.90
C PHE A 12 15.94 2.15 9.46
N GLU A 13 16.81 1.59 10.29
CA GLU A 13 18.20 1.31 9.92
C GLU A 13 18.29 0.26 8.80
N VAL A 14 17.47 -0.79 8.83
CA VAL A 14 17.36 -1.73 7.70
C VAL A 14 16.96 -0.99 6.43
N MET A 15 15.93 -0.14 6.47
CA MET A 15 15.48 0.63 5.31
C MET A 15 16.60 1.53 4.75
N ARG A 16 17.39 2.16 5.62
CA ARG A 16 18.54 2.99 5.19
C ARG A 16 19.62 2.17 4.50
N ARG A 17 19.87 0.94 4.94
CA ARG A 17 20.88 0.04 4.34
C ARG A 17 20.44 -0.55 3.02
N THR A 18 19.14 -0.64 2.77
CA THR A 18 18.55 -1.21 1.55
C THR A 18 18.01 -0.11 0.63
N SER A 19 18.86 0.84 0.24
CA SER A 19 18.46 2.01 -0.56
C SER A 19 17.85 1.69 -1.93
N ASN A 20 18.03 0.46 -2.43
CA ASN A 20 17.43 -0.02 -3.68
C ASN A 20 15.96 -0.46 -3.52
N LEU A 21 15.44 -0.50 -2.29
CA LEU A 21 14.06 -0.85 -1.98
C LEU A 21 13.26 0.38 -1.58
N VAL A 22 12.02 0.46 -2.04
CA VAL A 22 11.04 1.44 -1.55
C VAL A 22 10.14 0.77 -0.52
N TYR A 23 10.04 1.36 0.66
CA TYR A 23 9.21 0.86 1.76
C TYR A 23 7.90 1.62 1.84
N LEU A 24 6.78 0.93 1.61
CA LEU A 24 5.44 1.49 1.82
C LEU A 24 5.03 1.31 3.28
N LEU A 25 4.99 2.41 4.04
CA LEU A 25 4.57 2.40 5.45
C LEU A 25 3.12 2.84 5.54
N LEU A 26 2.22 1.93 5.92
CA LEU A 26 0.77 2.17 5.98
C LEU A 26 0.29 2.18 7.42
N THR A 27 -0.55 3.15 7.80
CA THR A 27 -1.14 3.20 9.15
C THR A 27 -2.60 3.65 9.12
N LYS A 28 -3.36 3.31 10.17
CA LYS A 28 -4.69 3.90 10.42
C LYS A 28 -4.62 5.18 11.26
N ARG A 29 -3.43 5.52 11.78
CA ARG A 29 -3.18 6.62 12.73
C ARG A 29 -2.09 7.58 12.22
N PRO A 30 -2.28 8.24 11.05
CA PRO A 30 -1.26 9.09 10.43
C PRO A 30 -0.82 10.29 11.28
N GLN A 31 -1.65 10.74 12.22
CA GLN A 31 -1.32 11.79 13.18
C GLN A 31 -0.10 11.45 14.06
N ASN A 32 0.24 10.17 14.19
CA ASN A 32 1.39 9.74 14.99
C ASN A 32 2.70 9.69 14.19
N ILE A 33 2.66 9.85 12.86
CA ILE A 33 3.82 9.60 11.99
C ILE A 33 5.02 10.45 12.38
N VAL A 34 4.86 11.77 12.49
CA VAL A 34 5.97 12.70 12.76
C VAL A 34 6.69 12.32 14.06
N LYS A 35 5.94 12.24 15.16
CA LYS A 35 6.45 11.82 16.48
C LYS A 35 7.18 10.47 16.42
N LEU A 36 6.61 9.48 15.74
CA LEU A 36 7.19 8.14 15.69
C LEU A 36 8.41 8.06 14.78
N ALA A 37 8.46 8.87 13.71
CA ALA A 37 9.60 8.97 12.84
C ALA A 37 10.76 9.66 13.56
N ASP A 38 10.52 10.78 14.24
CA ASP A 38 11.53 11.50 15.02
C ASP A 38 12.14 10.63 16.11
N ALA A 39 11.29 9.92 16.86
CA ALA A 39 11.74 8.98 17.90
C ALA A 39 12.57 7.81 17.34
N ALA A 40 12.48 7.53 16.03
CA ALA A 40 13.25 6.50 15.33
C ALA A 40 14.43 7.08 14.52
N GLY A 41 14.84 8.33 14.78
CA GLY A 41 15.97 8.97 14.11
C GLY A 41 15.64 9.57 12.74
N GLY A 42 14.37 9.93 12.52
CA GLY A 42 13.86 10.55 11.29
C GLY A 42 13.46 9.54 10.22
N LEU A 43 12.61 9.96 9.27
CA LEU A 43 12.12 9.06 8.22
C LEU A 43 13.24 8.67 7.23
N PRO A 44 13.35 7.39 6.81
CA PRO A 44 14.23 6.97 5.72
C PRO A 44 13.85 7.58 4.37
N LYS A 45 14.85 7.95 3.56
CA LYS A 45 14.65 8.61 2.25
C LYS A 45 13.90 7.73 1.23
N ASN A 46 13.97 6.42 1.40
CA ASN A 46 13.29 5.42 0.58
C ASN A 46 11.96 4.94 1.19
N ALA A 47 11.42 5.66 2.18
CA ALA A 47 10.11 5.37 2.74
C ALA A 47 9.03 6.25 2.10
N ALA A 48 7.93 5.61 1.69
CA ALA A 48 6.67 6.27 1.36
C ALA A 48 5.69 6.13 2.52
N LEU A 49 4.87 7.15 2.74
CA LEU A 49 3.91 7.18 3.84
C LEU A 49 2.48 7.06 3.32
N GLY A 50 1.70 6.17 3.89
CA GLY A 50 0.30 6.03 3.55
C GLY A 50 -0.62 5.87 4.73
N THR A 51 -1.89 6.16 4.46
CA THR A 51 -2.95 6.01 5.45
C THR A 51 -4.14 5.22 4.90
N THR A 52 -4.77 4.44 5.77
CA THR A 52 -6.01 3.73 5.44
C THR A 52 -7.19 4.70 5.49
N VAL A 53 -8.07 4.64 4.49
CA VAL A 53 -9.26 5.50 4.38
C VAL A 53 -10.46 4.69 3.91
N GLU A 54 -11.25 4.20 4.86
CA GLU A 54 -12.38 3.30 4.56
C GLU A 54 -13.67 4.05 4.20
N ASP A 55 -13.85 5.28 4.72
CA ASP A 55 -15.05 6.11 4.55
C ASP A 55 -14.70 7.62 4.61
N GLN A 56 -15.71 8.48 4.39
CA GLN A 56 -15.52 9.94 4.41
C GLN A 56 -15.02 10.44 5.78
N LYS A 57 -15.51 9.88 6.89
CA LYS A 57 -15.07 10.28 8.24
C LYS A 57 -13.58 10.02 8.43
N ARG A 58 -13.08 8.89 7.93
CA ARG A 58 -11.64 8.61 7.90
C ARG A 58 -10.91 9.53 6.92
N ALA A 59 -11.49 9.86 5.78
CA ALA A 59 -10.85 10.77 4.83
C ALA A 59 -10.61 12.16 5.45
N ASP A 60 -11.64 12.70 6.11
CA ASP A 60 -11.62 14.01 6.75
C ASP A 60 -10.60 14.09 7.89
N ALA A 61 -10.36 12.98 8.60
CA ALA A 61 -9.38 12.92 9.69
C ALA A 61 -7.97 12.60 9.19
N ASN A 62 -7.83 11.60 8.32
CA ASN A 62 -6.56 10.97 8.01
C ASN A 62 -5.79 11.70 6.90
N LEU A 63 -6.47 12.26 5.89
CA LEU A 63 -5.79 12.93 4.78
C LEU A 63 -5.12 14.24 5.20
N PRO A 64 -5.73 15.11 6.04
CA PRO A 64 -5.04 16.27 6.60
C PRO A 64 -3.83 15.88 7.45
N ALA A 65 -3.95 14.83 8.29
CA ALA A 65 -2.84 14.34 9.09
C ALA A 65 -1.69 13.77 8.24
N LEU A 66 -2.01 13.07 7.15
CA LEU A 66 -1.03 12.60 6.18
C LEU A 66 -0.33 13.77 5.46
N LYS A 67 -1.08 14.84 5.14
CA LYS A 67 -0.51 16.06 4.56
C LYS A 67 0.49 16.73 5.51
N VAL A 68 0.19 16.81 6.81
CA VAL A 68 1.13 17.29 7.82
C VAL A 68 2.38 16.41 7.85
N ALA A 69 2.21 15.08 7.92
CA ALA A 69 3.34 14.17 7.92
C ALA A 69 4.23 14.32 6.68
N LYS A 70 3.63 14.53 5.50
CA LYS A 70 4.37 14.80 4.25
C LYS A 70 5.27 16.03 4.37
N ILE A 71 4.73 17.13 4.91
CA ILE A 71 5.45 18.39 5.06
C ILE A 71 6.60 18.23 6.06
N GLU A 72 6.34 17.63 7.22
CA GLU A 72 7.30 17.55 8.32
C GLU A 72 8.40 16.50 8.10
N THR A 73 8.10 15.40 7.39
CA THR A 73 9.04 14.25 7.27
C THR A 73 9.61 14.05 5.88
N SER A 74 9.11 14.75 4.86
CA SER A 74 9.58 14.66 3.47
C SER A 74 9.73 13.20 2.96
N PRO A 75 8.66 12.39 2.97
CA PRO A 75 8.70 11.02 2.44
C PRO A 75 8.98 11.01 0.94
N LEU A 76 9.38 9.84 0.41
CA LEU A 76 9.56 9.64 -1.03
C LEU A 76 8.30 10.01 -1.83
N PHE A 77 7.13 9.63 -1.30
CA PHE A 77 5.80 10.09 -1.72
C PHE A 77 4.76 9.71 -0.66
N THR A 78 3.52 10.21 -0.79
CA THR A 78 2.39 9.75 0.02
C THR A 78 1.35 8.95 -0.76
N PHE A 79 0.66 8.01 -0.10
CA PHE A 79 -0.40 7.23 -0.73
C PHE A 79 -1.65 7.11 0.16
N GLY A 80 -2.84 7.17 -0.44
CA GLY A 80 -4.09 6.87 0.21
C GLY A 80 -4.50 5.43 -0.10
N SER A 81 -4.61 4.59 0.92
CA SER A 81 -5.15 3.23 0.81
C SER A 81 -6.64 3.26 1.13
N PHE A 82 -7.46 3.43 0.11
CA PHE A 82 -8.92 3.44 0.20
C PHE A 82 -9.44 2.00 0.16
N GLU A 83 -9.07 1.23 1.20
CA GLU A 83 -9.31 -0.22 1.29
C GLU A 83 -9.58 -0.68 2.73
N PRO A 84 -10.65 -1.47 2.96
CA PRO A 84 -11.80 -1.63 2.07
C PRO A 84 -12.61 -0.33 1.95
N LEU A 85 -13.17 -0.02 0.78
CA LEU A 85 -14.15 1.07 0.67
C LEU A 85 -15.49 0.67 1.27
N LEU A 86 -15.95 1.47 2.23
CA LEU A 86 -17.20 1.31 2.98
C LEU A 86 -18.20 2.44 2.73
N GLY A 87 -17.81 3.46 1.95
CA GLY A 87 -18.68 4.57 1.58
C GLY A 87 -18.08 5.42 0.48
N PRO A 88 -18.87 6.37 -0.08
CA PRO A 88 -18.35 7.35 -1.02
C PRO A 88 -17.36 8.28 -0.31
N ILE A 89 -16.32 8.68 -1.02
CA ILE A 89 -15.29 9.60 -0.52
C ILE A 89 -15.06 10.71 -1.55
N ILE A 90 -15.08 11.94 -1.07
CA ILE A 90 -14.66 13.13 -1.80
C ILE A 90 -13.38 13.65 -1.14
N ILE A 91 -12.32 13.77 -1.94
CA ILE A 91 -11.01 14.23 -1.52
C ILE A 91 -10.86 15.70 -1.95
N PRO A 92 -10.75 16.65 -1.01
CA PRO A 92 -10.38 18.01 -1.36
C PRO A 92 -9.00 18.03 -2.03
N PRO A 93 -8.78 18.76 -3.14
CA PRO A 93 -7.50 18.77 -3.86
C PRO A 93 -6.28 19.08 -2.97
N ALA A 94 -6.45 19.90 -1.92
CA ALA A 94 -5.40 20.24 -0.96
C ALA A 94 -4.88 19.03 -0.15
N PHE A 95 -5.67 17.97 -0.04
CA PHE A 95 -5.38 16.75 0.73
C PHE A 95 -5.22 15.50 -0.15
N MET A 96 -5.16 15.67 -1.49
CA MET A 96 -4.91 14.57 -2.41
C MET A 96 -3.51 13.98 -2.15
N PRO A 97 -3.38 12.66 -1.89
CA PRO A 97 -2.08 11.99 -1.80
C PRO A 97 -1.42 11.87 -3.18
N ASP A 98 -0.14 11.54 -3.22
CA ASP A 98 0.59 11.35 -4.48
C ASP A 98 0.22 10.05 -5.22
N TRP A 99 -0.50 9.15 -4.56
CA TRP A 99 -1.00 7.90 -5.13
C TRP A 99 -2.33 7.49 -4.48
N VAL A 100 -3.30 7.10 -5.30
CA VAL A 100 -4.61 6.62 -4.84
C VAL A 100 -4.71 5.13 -5.11
N ILE A 101 -4.91 4.34 -4.05
CA ILE A 101 -5.11 2.89 -4.12
C ILE A 101 -6.52 2.58 -3.66
N THR A 102 -7.27 1.77 -4.41
CA THR A 102 -8.65 1.40 -4.06
C THR A 102 -8.90 -0.10 -4.10
N GLY A 103 -9.84 -0.55 -3.28
CA GLY A 103 -10.29 -1.93 -3.29
C GLY A 103 -11.47 -2.23 -2.37
N GLY A 104 -12.23 -3.24 -2.75
CA GLY A 104 -13.36 -3.75 -1.96
C GLY A 104 -12.95 -4.78 -0.92
N GLU A 105 -13.85 -5.03 0.03
CA GLU A 105 -13.64 -6.03 1.08
C GLU A 105 -13.82 -7.45 0.55
N THR A 106 -13.04 -8.38 1.10
CA THR A 106 -13.20 -9.82 0.88
C THR A 106 -13.40 -10.53 2.21
N ASP A 107 -14.05 -11.69 2.20
CA ASP A 107 -14.17 -12.50 3.40
C ASP A 107 -12.78 -12.76 4.03
N GLN A 108 -12.72 -12.64 5.36
CA GLN A 108 -11.53 -12.93 6.16
C GLN A 108 -11.94 -13.72 7.40
N GLY A 109 -11.70 -15.03 7.38
CA GLY A 109 -12.15 -15.93 8.44
C GLY A 109 -13.67 -15.84 8.64
N GLY A 110 -14.10 -15.47 9.85
CA GLY A 110 -15.52 -15.26 10.18
C GLY A 110 -16.10 -13.93 9.69
N HIS A 111 -15.25 -12.96 9.30
CA HIS A 111 -15.70 -11.65 8.83
C HIS A 111 -16.19 -11.73 7.38
N LYS A 112 -17.40 -11.24 7.14
CA LYS A 112 -18.02 -11.24 5.82
C LYS A 112 -17.83 -9.90 5.12
N ALA A 113 -17.47 -9.96 3.84
CA ALA A 113 -17.28 -8.78 3.00
C ALA A 113 -18.52 -7.90 3.01
N ARG A 114 -18.36 -6.67 3.51
CA ARG A 114 -19.42 -5.67 3.49
C ARG A 114 -19.72 -5.23 2.05
N PRO A 115 -20.98 -4.85 1.74
CA PRO A 115 -21.36 -4.34 0.42
C PRO A 115 -20.53 -3.11 0.02
N THR A 116 -19.96 -3.15 -1.18
CA THR A 116 -19.21 -2.03 -1.78
C THR A 116 -19.84 -1.66 -3.12
N LYS A 117 -20.06 -0.36 -3.37
CA LYS A 117 -20.57 0.11 -4.68
C LYS A 117 -19.41 0.34 -5.67
N PRO A 118 -19.50 -0.19 -6.91
CA PRO A 118 -18.51 0.10 -7.96
C PRO A 118 -18.32 1.60 -8.23
N ASP A 119 -19.38 2.41 -8.09
CA ASP A 119 -19.32 3.87 -8.29
C ASP A 119 -18.38 4.59 -7.32
N TRP A 120 -18.13 4.02 -6.13
CA TRP A 120 -17.15 4.60 -5.20
C TRP A 120 -15.72 4.50 -5.75
N PHE A 121 -15.39 3.39 -6.43
CA PHE A 121 -14.09 3.25 -7.10
C PHE A 121 -13.97 4.20 -8.29
N ARG A 122 -15.03 4.31 -9.11
CA ARG A 122 -15.09 5.25 -10.26
C ARG A 122 -14.88 6.69 -9.80
N SER A 123 -15.57 7.10 -8.75
CA SER A 123 -15.43 8.44 -8.19
C SER A 123 -13.98 8.75 -7.78
N LEU A 124 -13.30 7.83 -7.10
CA LEU A 124 -11.91 8.02 -6.70
C LEU A 124 -10.94 8.00 -7.89
N ARG A 125 -11.17 7.13 -8.89
CA ARG A 125 -10.44 7.12 -10.17
C ARG A 125 -10.52 8.47 -10.85
N ASP A 126 -11.73 9.01 -10.98
CA ASP A 126 -11.98 10.26 -11.70
C ASP A 126 -11.42 11.48 -10.94
N GLN A 127 -11.49 11.46 -9.59
CA GLN A 127 -10.84 12.46 -8.74
C GLN A 127 -9.31 12.43 -8.88
N ALA A 128 -8.70 11.24 -8.87
CA ALA A 128 -7.25 11.09 -9.06
C ALA A 128 -6.82 11.58 -10.46
N ALA A 129 -7.56 11.20 -11.51
CA ALA A 129 -7.31 11.65 -12.87
C ALA A 129 -7.40 13.19 -12.99
N LYS A 130 -8.42 13.81 -12.38
CA LYS A 130 -8.56 15.28 -12.35
C LYS A 130 -7.41 15.99 -11.66
N SER A 131 -6.78 15.34 -10.68
CA SER A 131 -5.60 15.83 -9.97
C SER A 131 -4.26 15.39 -10.59
N ASN A 132 -4.29 14.69 -11.73
CA ASN A 132 -3.11 14.09 -12.36
C ASN A 132 -2.30 13.19 -11.39
N VAL A 133 -3.00 12.43 -10.57
CA VAL A 133 -2.44 11.51 -9.58
C VAL A 133 -2.59 10.07 -10.07
N PRO A 134 -1.54 9.23 -9.98
CA PRO A 134 -1.64 7.82 -10.35
C PRO A 134 -2.72 7.11 -9.51
N PHE A 135 -3.41 6.18 -10.16
CA PHE A 135 -4.50 5.42 -9.59
C PHE A 135 -4.25 3.92 -9.76
N HIS A 136 -4.28 3.19 -8.65
CA HIS A 136 -4.22 1.73 -8.61
C HIS A 136 -5.54 1.18 -8.07
N HIS A 137 -6.14 0.23 -8.78
CA HIS A 137 -7.30 -0.50 -8.30
C HIS A 137 -6.95 -1.97 -8.11
N LYS A 138 -6.98 -2.41 -6.87
CA LYS A 138 -6.54 -3.75 -6.48
C LYS A 138 -7.59 -4.82 -6.80
N GLN A 139 -8.83 -4.59 -6.39
CA GLN A 139 -9.95 -5.53 -6.60
C GLN A 139 -11.31 -4.92 -6.25
N ASN A 140 -12.38 -5.50 -6.79
CA ASN A 140 -13.77 -5.10 -6.50
C ASN A 140 -14.32 -5.64 -5.16
N GLY A 141 -13.56 -6.48 -4.44
CA GLY A 141 -14.07 -7.15 -3.22
C GLY A 141 -14.93 -8.36 -3.58
N GLU A 142 -16.13 -8.50 -3.03
CA GLU A 142 -17.05 -9.62 -3.38
C GLU A 142 -18.34 -9.20 -4.08
N TRP A 143 -18.50 -7.91 -4.34
CA TRP A 143 -19.76 -7.31 -4.77
C TRP A 143 -19.64 -6.70 -6.16
N VAL A 144 -20.68 -6.86 -6.97
CA VAL A 144 -20.81 -6.21 -8.30
C VAL A 144 -22.17 -5.51 -8.40
N SER A 145 -22.28 -4.51 -9.27
CA SER A 145 -23.56 -3.87 -9.54
C SER A 145 -24.51 -4.83 -10.28
N VAL A 146 -25.78 -4.88 -9.86
CA VAL A 146 -26.80 -5.69 -10.56
C VAL A 146 -27.19 -5.10 -11.92
N SER A 147 -26.98 -3.80 -12.12
CA SER A 147 -27.25 -3.14 -13.41
C SER A 147 -26.19 -3.45 -14.46
N GLU A 148 -25.01 -3.93 -14.03
CA GLU A 148 -23.84 -4.14 -14.89
C GLU A 148 -23.60 -5.63 -15.14
N VAL A 149 -23.88 -6.47 -14.15
CA VAL A 149 -23.62 -7.90 -14.21
C VAL A 149 -24.92 -8.67 -13.90
N ALA A 150 -25.41 -9.45 -14.85
CA ALA A 150 -26.52 -10.38 -14.63
C ALA A 150 -26.07 -11.64 -13.87
N GLY A 151 -26.97 -12.28 -13.12
CA GLY A 151 -26.66 -13.51 -12.39
C GLY A 151 -27.47 -13.72 -11.11
N VAL A 152 -27.19 -14.84 -10.44
CA VAL A 152 -27.80 -15.24 -9.16
C VAL A 152 -26.89 -14.92 -7.98
N GLY A 153 -27.45 -14.69 -6.81
CA GLY A 153 -26.69 -14.35 -5.59
C GLY A 153 -27.47 -13.49 -4.61
N ILE A 154 -26.86 -13.24 -3.45
CA ILE A 154 -27.43 -12.38 -2.40
C ILE A 154 -27.34 -10.93 -2.85
N HIS A 155 -28.47 -10.22 -2.78
CA HIS A 155 -28.53 -8.79 -3.06
C HIS A 155 -28.42 -7.97 -1.78
N PHE A 156 -27.79 -6.81 -1.91
CA PHE A 156 -27.85 -5.74 -0.93
C PHE A 156 -28.31 -4.46 -1.63
N GLN A 157 -29.34 -3.82 -1.10
CA GLN A 157 -29.85 -2.55 -1.59
C GLN A 157 -29.45 -1.44 -0.63
N PHE A 158 -28.83 -0.40 -1.15
CA PHE A 158 -28.48 0.80 -0.42
C PHE A 158 -29.67 1.76 -0.34
N GLU A 159 -29.60 2.75 0.56
CA GLU A 159 -30.67 3.72 0.80
C GLU A 159 -31.03 4.57 -0.44
N ASP A 160 -30.06 4.80 -1.33
CA ASP A 160 -30.25 5.50 -2.61
C ASP A 160 -30.84 4.61 -3.72
N GLY A 161 -31.21 3.37 -3.40
CA GLY A 161 -31.79 2.39 -4.32
C GLY A 161 -30.77 1.60 -5.13
N ALA A 162 -29.49 1.98 -5.11
CA ALA A 162 -28.44 1.21 -5.77
C ALA A 162 -28.38 -0.20 -5.18
N THR A 163 -28.29 -1.21 -6.05
CA THR A 163 -28.31 -2.62 -5.64
C THR A 163 -27.05 -3.32 -6.12
N VAL A 164 -26.41 -4.07 -5.23
CA VAL A 164 -25.23 -4.89 -5.53
C VAL A 164 -25.53 -6.36 -5.25
N ARG A 165 -24.86 -7.24 -5.98
CA ARG A 165 -24.93 -8.69 -5.79
C ARG A 165 -23.60 -9.23 -5.33
N ARG A 166 -23.63 -10.08 -4.32
CA ARG A 166 -22.47 -10.82 -3.87
C ARG A 166 -22.21 -11.99 -4.82
N ILE A 167 -21.03 -12.01 -5.42
CA ILE A 167 -20.58 -13.06 -6.33
C ILE A 167 -19.22 -13.66 -5.92
N GLY A 168 -18.60 -13.12 -4.88
CA GLY A 168 -17.31 -13.59 -4.35
C GLY A 168 -16.11 -13.06 -5.11
N LYS A 169 -14.95 -13.02 -4.43
CA LYS A 169 -13.70 -12.39 -4.90
C LYS A 169 -13.27 -12.80 -6.30
N LYS A 170 -13.36 -14.10 -6.60
CA LYS A 170 -12.87 -14.65 -7.89
C LYS A 170 -13.66 -14.12 -9.07
N LEU A 171 -14.96 -13.88 -8.89
CA LEU A 171 -15.86 -13.48 -9.97
C LEU A 171 -16.03 -11.95 -10.06
N SER A 172 -15.89 -11.22 -8.94
CA SER A 172 -15.93 -9.75 -8.92
C SER A 172 -14.74 -9.11 -9.62
N GLY A 173 -13.57 -9.75 -9.61
CA GLY A 173 -12.40 -9.33 -10.37
C GLY A 173 -11.74 -8.04 -9.87
N ARG A 174 -10.93 -7.42 -10.74
CA ARG A 174 -10.15 -6.20 -10.46
C ARG A 174 -10.26 -5.13 -11.53
N THR A 175 -11.28 -5.21 -12.37
CA THR A 175 -11.51 -4.23 -13.44
C THR A 175 -12.59 -3.26 -13.02
N ILE A 176 -12.40 -1.99 -13.36
CA ILE A 176 -13.45 -0.96 -13.34
C ILE A 176 -13.78 -0.67 -14.80
N ASP A 177 -15.05 -0.82 -15.19
CA ASP A 177 -15.50 -0.60 -16.58
C ASP A 177 -14.70 -1.43 -17.62
N GLY A 178 -14.31 -2.65 -17.23
CA GLY A 178 -13.50 -3.56 -18.07
C GLY A 178 -12.02 -3.21 -18.16
N VAL A 179 -11.55 -2.17 -17.47
CA VAL A 179 -10.16 -1.70 -17.50
C VAL A 179 -9.44 -2.06 -16.21
N THR A 180 -8.21 -2.53 -16.33
CA THR A 180 -7.28 -2.70 -15.20
C THR A 180 -6.56 -1.38 -14.94
N HIS A 181 -6.48 -0.98 -13.66
CA HIS A 181 -5.82 0.25 -13.24
C HIS A 181 -4.61 -0.07 -12.37
N ASP A 182 -3.41 -0.02 -12.94
CA ASP A 182 -2.15 -0.38 -12.26
C ASP A 182 -1.12 0.77 -12.26
N ALA A 183 -1.56 2.02 -12.29
CA ALA A 183 -0.61 3.15 -12.30
C ALA A 183 0.11 3.29 -10.95
N PHE A 184 1.42 3.56 -11.01
CA PHE A 184 2.29 3.81 -9.86
C PHE A 184 2.90 5.22 -9.93
N PRO A 185 3.35 5.80 -8.81
CA PRO A 185 4.14 7.03 -8.81
C PRO A 185 5.39 6.87 -9.65
N ILE A 186 5.62 7.82 -10.55
CA ILE A 186 6.91 7.95 -11.22
C ILE A 186 7.87 8.57 -10.22
N LEU A 187 8.81 7.76 -9.74
CA LEU A 187 9.93 8.27 -8.95
C LEU A 187 10.80 9.06 -9.91
N SER A 188 10.77 10.39 -9.81
CA SER A 188 11.86 11.17 -10.40
C SER A 188 13.15 10.61 -9.79
N SER A 189 14.12 10.31 -10.64
CA SER A 189 15.40 9.76 -10.21
C SER A 189 16.04 10.70 -9.20
N LEU A 190 15.77 10.48 -7.92
CA LEU A 190 16.72 10.78 -6.87
C LEU A 190 17.97 10.05 -7.35
N SER A 191 18.96 10.83 -7.76
CA SER A 191 20.33 10.36 -7.87
C SER A 191 20.73 9.90 -6.48
N LEU A 192 20.30 8.71 -6.08
CA LEU A 192 20.90 7.95 -5.02
C LEU A 192 22.31 7.70 -5.56
N PRO A 193 23.35 8.29 -4.96
CA PRO A 193 24.70 8.10 -5.48
C PRO A 193 25.01 6.61 -5.36
N CYS A 194 24.92 5.91 -6.49
CA CYS A 194 25.58 4.64 -6.64
C CYS A 194 27.06 4.97 -6.43
N LYS A 195 27.67 4.44 -5.37
CA LYS A 195 29.12 4.53 -5.25
C LYS A 195 29.69 3.66 -6.36
N GLU A 196 30.04 4.29 -7.48
CA GLU A 196 30.93 3.70 -8.46
C GLU A 196 32.29 3.52 -7.79
N ASN A 197 32.52 2.33 -7.23
CA ASN A 197 33.88 1.90 -6.94
C ASN A 197 34.46 1.46 -8.29
N GLY A 198 35.14 2.39 -8.95
CA GLY A 198 35.88 2.11 -10.17
C GLY A 198 37.04 1.15 -9.90
N GLU A 199 36.84 -0.13 -10.20
CA GLU A 199 37.92 -1.09 -10.44
C GLU A 199 37.53 -1.98 -11.63
N THR A 200 38.30 -1.87 -12.70
CA THR A 200 38.25 -2.76 -13.86
C THR A 200 38.70 -4.16 -13.45
N VAL A 201 37.81 -5.15 -13.48
CA VAL A 201 38.16 -6.56 -13.23
C VAL A 201 38.19 -7.32 -14.56
N THR A 202 39.37 -7.83 -14.93
CA THR A 202 39.57 -8.79 -16.02
C THR A 202 39.14 -10.20 -15.62
N PRO A 203 38.65 -11.05 -16.55
CA PRO A 203 38.03 -12.32 -16.21
C PRO A 203 39.04 -13.47 -16.16
N SER A 204 39.51 -13.83 -14.97
CA SER A 204 39.92 -15.21 -14.68
C SER A 204 40.15 -15.42 -13.18
N GLN A 205 39.26 -16.19 -12.56
CA GLN A 205 39.53 -17.25 -11.58
C GLN A 205 38.25 -17.52 -10.78
N GLN A 206 37.67 -18.69 -11.02
CA GLN A 206 36.69 -19.31 -10.12
C GLN A 206 37.32 -19.42 -8.73
N MET A 207 36.76 -18.71 -7.75
CA MET A 207 36.97 -18.95 -6.34
C MET A 207 35.62 -18.85 -5.61
N ALA A 208 35.48 -19.74 -4.62
CA ALA A 208 34.23 -20.15 -3.99
C ALA A 208 33.37 -19.00 -3.43
N VAL A 209 32.05 -19.18 -3.54
CA VAL A 209 31.00 -18.36 -2.92
C VAL A 209 31.09 -18.52 -1.39
N PRO A 210 31.33 -17.44 -0.61
CA PRO A 210 31.13 -17.47 0.83
C PRO A 210 29.62 -17.51 1.13
N HIS A 211 29.18 -18.42 2.00
CA HIS A 211 27.81 -18.48 2.51
C HIS A 211 27.49 -17.21 3.31
N ASP A 212 26.63 -16.37 2.72
CA ASP A 212 26.21 -15.04 3.17
C ASP A 212 25.25 -15.11 4.38
N PRO A 213 25.35 -14.23 5.41
CA PRO A 213 24.51 -14.24 6.62
C PRO A 213 23.05 -13.79 6.41
N THR A 214 22.59 -13.66 5.17
CA THR A 214 21.26 -13.16 4.81
C THR A 214 20.14 -14.15 5.11
N GLU A 215 20.38 -15.45 5.07
CA GLU A 215 19.33 -16.45 5.36
C GLU A 215 18.92 -16.51 6.84
N ALA A 216 19.87 -16.31 7.77
CA ALA A 216 19.57 -16.34 9.21
C ALA A 216 18.70 -15.16 9.66
N MET A 217 18.79 -14.01 8.96
CA MET A 217 17.95 -12.83 9.25
C MET A 217 16.54 -12.96 8.64
N ILE A 218 16.42 -13.65 7.51
CA ILE A 218 15.13 -13.95 6.88
C ILE A 218 14.36 -14.99 7.72
N ASP A 219 15.04 -16.02 8.24
CA ASP A 219 14.41 -17.05 9.06
C ASP A 219 14.03 -16.52 10.46
N ALA A 220 14.76 -15.54 11.00
CA ALA A 220 14.37 -14.84 12.24
C ALA A 220 13.10 -13.97 12.06
N ALA A 221 12.86 -13.42 10.86
CA ALA A 221 11.64 -12.68 10.55
C ALA A 221 10.41 -13.59 10.40
N LEU A 222 10.61 -14.90 10.17
CA LEU A 222 9.55 -15.87 9.93
C LEU A 222 9.18 -16.73 11.16
N ARG A 223 9.97 -16.70 12.24
CA ARG A 223 9.82 -17.59 13.40
C ARG A 223 9.27 -16.95 14.68
N VAL A 224 8.74 -15.73 14.63
CA VAL A 224 8.11 -15.13 15.82
C VAL A 224 6.65 -15.58 15.91
N ASP A 225 6.41 -16.51 16.83
CA ASP A 225 5.08 -16.93 17.28
C ASP A 225 4.29 -15.68 17.75
N TRP A 226 3.17 -15.43 17.08
CA TRP A 226 2.53 -14.11 16.97
C TRP A 226 1.30 -13.99 17.87
N GLU A 227 1.47 -14.10 19.19
CA GLU A 227 0.39 -13.77 20.14
C GLU A 227 0.57 -12.34 20.69
N CYS A 228 -0.55 -11.60 20.80
CA CYS A 228 -0.78 -10.25 21.40
C CYS A 228 -1.33 -9.11 20.49
N ASP A 229 -2.66 -9.04 20.41
CA ASP A 229 -3.55 -7.88 20.21
C ASP A 229 -3.42 -6.97 18.97
N GLY A 230 -4.07 -7.42 17.89
CA GLY A 230 -5.24 -6.72 17.35
C GLY A 230 -5.03 -5.57 16.36
N ASP A 231 -4.59 -4.40 16.81
CA ASP A 231 -4.93 -3.15 16.10
C ASP A 231 -3.73 -2.23 15.76
N GLU A 232 -2.51 -2.69 16.05
CA GLU A 232 -1.25 -2.04 15.64
C GLU A 232 -0.36 -2.93 14.76
N ARG A 233 -0.86 -4.14 14.47
CA ARG A 233 -0.17 -5.26 13.84
C ARG A 233 -0.23 -5.31 12.31
N ALA A 234 -1.03 -4.45 11.66
CA ALA A 234 -1.16 -4.42 10.19
C ALA A 234 -0.25 -3.39 9.50
N ALA A 235 0.54 -2.63 10.25
CA ALA A 235 1.24 -1.45 9.73
C ALA A 235 2.60 -1.75 9.04
N ALA A 236 3.04 -3.01 9.06
CA ALA A 236 4.24 -3.45 8.37
C ALA A 236 3.90 -4.71 7.56
N ILE A 237 4.20 -4.65 6.26
CA ILE A 237 4.17 -5.74 5.27
C ILE A 237 2.81 -5.91 4.53
N ASN A 238 2.73 -5.23 3.39
CA ASN A 238 2.50 -5.92 2.12
C ASN A 238 3.66 -5.57 1.18
N VAL A 239 4.72 -6.39 1.24
CA VAL A 239 5.88 -6.44 0.31
C VAL A 239 5.45 -7.00 -1.06
N TRP A 240 4.19 -6.81 -1.48
CA TRP A 240 3.65 -7.56 -2.62
C TRP A 240 4.18 -7.08 -3.98
N HIS A 241 4.67 -5.83 -4.10
CA HIS A 241 5.19 -5.32 -5.37
C HIS A 241 6.70 -5.03 -5.41
N ALA A 242 7.45 -5.32 -4.34
CA ALA A 242 8.89 -5.55 -4.51
C ALA A 242 9.16 -6.77 -5.44
N MET A 243 8.15 -7.64 -5.60
CA MET A 243 8.24 -8.90 -6.35
C MET A 243 7.76 -8.86 -7.80
N TYR A 244 7.08 -7.81 -8.31
CA TYR A 244 6.52 -7.84 -9.68
C TYR A 244 7.36 -7.09 -10.75
N ALA A 245 8.08 -6.03 -10.38
CA ALA A 245 8.90 -5.27 -11.33
C ALA A 245 10.34 -5.79 -11.47
N ALA A 246 10.92 -6.41 -10.42
CA ALA A 246 12.17 -7.15 -10.58
C ALA A 246 11.99 -8.45 -11.41
N ALA A 247 10.76 -8.91 -11.60
CA ALA A 247 10.41 -10.17 -12.26
C ALA A 247 9.89 -10.01 -13.71
N THR A 248 9.86 -8.81 -14.30
CA THR A 248 9.37 -8.62 -15.68
C THR A 248 10.35 -7.92 -16.64
N GLU A 249 11.42 -7.29 -16.14
CA GLU A 249 12.47 -6.71 -17.00
C GLU A 249 13.83 -7.42 -16.91
N ALA A 250 13.93 -8.51 -16.12
CA ALA A 250 15.10 -9.39 -16.12
C ALA A 250 14.93 -10.69 -16.96
N ASP A 251 13.74 -10.93 -17.54
CA ASP A 251 13.42 -12.15 -18.31
C ASP A 251 13.01 -11.90 -19.78
N ASN A 252 13.15 -10.67 -20.28
CA ASN A 252 13.34 -10.45 -21.72
C ASN A 252 14.83 -10.20 -21.97
N ALA A 253 15.55 -11.31 -21.92
CA ALA A 253 16.87 -11.50 -22.52
C ALA A 253 16.87 -11.16 -24.02
#